data_AF-A0A2S7IH03-F1
#
_entry.id   AF-A0A2S7IH03-F1
#
_cell.length_a   1.000
_cell.length_b   1.000
_cell.length_c   1.000
_cell.angle_alpha   90.00
_cell.angle_beta   90.00
_cell.angle_gamma   90.00
#
_symmetry.space_group_name_H-M   'P 1'
#
loop_
_entity.id
_entity.type
_entity.pdbx_description
1 polymer ?
#
loop_
_entity_poly.entity_id
_entity_poly.type
_entity_poly.pdbx_seq_one_letter_code
_entity_poly.pdbx_strand_id
1 'polypeptide(L)'
;MMKQRIWVKVATIFEAQDISQIKDLYGTAKKNALLATLNNQFFGRVASYPTAQYVVNLWGKAYVKSESVSERKSRDKTSVSKTQRLHERSRVTLQQVLSLETGEFLGQLVESSMSSFKAKIRVQSRGECVPLPAFRKVDATLIKANFSRIRREVKALLEKKEDPVRRDPVRIDPAGLNPTQAPLKVKPTDSSESEGLDF
;
A
#
# COMPACT_ATOMS: atom_id res chain seq x y z
N MET A 1 43.92 0.51 -25.57
CA MET A 1 43.55 0.14 -24.19
C MET A 1 42.05 0.38 -24.00
N MET A 2 41.22 -0.65 -24.22
CA MET A 2 39.75 -0.53 -24.18
C MET A 2 39.25 -0.51 -22.75
N LYS A 3 38.62 0.60 -22.35
CA LYS A 3 37.99 0.78 -21.05
C LYS A 3 36.65 0.03 -21.05
N GLN A 4 36.64 -1.20 -20.53
CA GLN A 4 35.39 -1.94 -20.33
C GLN A 4 34.52 -1.17 -19.32
N ARG A 5 33.40 -0.62 -19.80
CA ARG A 5 32.34 -0.06 -18.95
C ARG A 5 31.68 -1.23 -18.22
N ILE A 6 31.94 -1.33 -16.93
CA ILE A 6 31.24 -2.27 -16.04
C ILE A 6 29.81 -1.73 -15.88
N TRP A 7 28.86 -2.36 -16.56
CA TRP A 7 27.44 -2.12 -16.33
C TRP A 7 27.04 -2.84 -15.06
N VAL A 8 26.65 -2.09 -14.02
CA VAL A 8 26.05 -2.67 -12.83
C VAL A 8 24.66 -3.16 -13.20
N LYS A 9 24.41 -4.47 -13.03
CA LYS A 9 23.08 -5.06 -13.16
C LYS A 9 22.41 -5.01 -11.78
N VAL A 10 21.51 -4.06 -11.57
CA VAL A 10 20.72 -3.95 -10.34
C VAL A 10 19.32 -4.50 -10.60
N ALA A 11 18.84 -5.39 -9.74
CA ALA A 11 17.47 -5.85 -9.73
C ALA A 11 16.78 -5.29 -8.47
N THR A 12 15.74 -4.49 -8.68
CA THR A 12 14.95 -3.91 -7.59
C THR A 12 13.60 -4.62 -7.53
N ILE A 13 13.29 -5.20 -6.37
CA ILE A 13 11.98 -5.79 -6.08
C ILE A 13 11.28 -4.85 -5.10
N PHE A 14 10.06 -4.44 -5.45
CA PHE A 14 9.23 -3.61 -4.61
C PHE A 14 7.93 -4.35 -4.30
N GLU A 15 7.63 -4.52 -3.01
CA GLU A 15 6.44 -5.21 -2.53
C GLU A 15 5.61 -4.25 -1.68
N ALA A 16 4.31 -4.24 -1.95
CA ALA A 16 3.32 -3.50 -1.16
C ALA A 16 2.04 -4.32 -1.06
N GLN A 17 1.32 -4.17 0.04
CA GLN A 17 0.05 -4.88 0.23
C GLN A 17 -1.08 -4.26 -0.62
N ASP A 18 -1.02 -2.93 -0.81
CA ASP A 18 -1.99 -2.18 -1.60
C ASP A 18 -1.33 -0.98 -2.27
N ILE A 19 -1.82 -0.61 -3.47
CA ILE A 19 -1.40 0.61 -4.17
C ILE A 19 -1.80 1.86 -3.36
N SER A 20 -2.87 1.79 -2.56
CA SER A 20 -3.26 2.91 -1.68
C SER A 20 -2.14 3.29 -0.68
N GLN A 21 -1.43 2.30 -0.12
CA GLN A 21 -0.32 2.56 0.81
C GLN A 21 0.82 3.34 0.13
N ILE A 22 1.11 3.03 -1.13
CA ILE A 22 2.11 3.76 -1.93
C ILE A 22 1.65 5.20 -2.16
N LYS A 23 0.36 5.39 -2.46
CA LYS A 23 -0.23 6.73 -2.63
C LYS A 23 -0.13 7.55 -1.35
N ASP A 24 -0.42 6.96 -0.20
CA ASP A 24 -0.43 7.67 1.07
C ASP A 24 0.98 8.10 1.50
N LEU A 25 2.00 7.28 1.20
CA LEU A 25 3.40 7.58 1.52
C LEU A 25 4.05 8.60 0.58
N TYR A 26 3.80 8.48 -0.73
CA TYR A 26 4.55 9.24 -1.75
C TYR A 26 3.71 10.28 -2.49
N GLY A 27 2.39 10.27 -2.31
CA GLY A 27 1.46 11.05 -3.11
C GLY A 27 1.23 10.46 -4.50
N THR A 28 0.22 10.98 -5.19
CA THR A 28 -0.24 10.43 -6.48
C THR A 28 0.82 10.47 -7.59
N ALA A 29 1.57 11.58 -7.70
CA ALA A 29 2.56 11.77 -8.76
C ALA A 29 3.72 10.77 -8.65
N LYS A 30 4.31 10.66 -7.45
CA LYS A 30 5.42 9.73 -7.20
C LYS A 30 4.97 8.27 -7.27
N LYS A 31 3.76 7.95 -6.82
CA LYS A 31 3.16 6.63 -7.01
C LYS A 31 3.10 6.24 -8.49
N ASN A 32 2.63 7.14 -9.36
CA ASN A 32 2.58 6.88 -10.80
C ASN A 32 3.99 6.71 -11.40
N ALA A 33 4.95 7.53 -10.99
CA ALA A 33 6.34 7.40 -11.44
C ALA A 33 6.98 6.07 -10.99
N LEU A 34 6.73 5.65 -9.75
CA LEU A 34 7.21 4.37 -9.22
C LEU A 34 6.61 3.19 -10.01
N LEU A 35 5.28 3.17 -10.18
CA LEU A 35 4.59 2.12 -10.94
C LEU A 35 5.05 2.09 -12.41
N ALA A 36 5.34 3.23 -13.02
CA ALA A 36 5.85 3.30 -14.39
C ALA A 36 7.29 2.77 -14.53
N THR A 37 8.08 2.78 -13.45
CA THR A 37 9.46 2.24 -13.45
C THR A 37 9.47 0.72 -13.29
N LEU A 38 8.42 0.15 -12.69
CA LEU A 38 8.28 -1.29 -12.50
C LEU A 38 7.75 -1.92 -13.79
N ASN A 39 8.66 -2.41 -14.64
CA ASN A 39 8.29 -3.08 -15.89
C ASN A 39 7.55 -4.41 -15.67
N ASN A 40 8.03 -5.22 -14.73
CA ASN A 40 7.41 -6.49 -14.39
C ASN A 40 6.57 -6.29 -13.14
N GLN A 41 5.29 -6.64 -13.22
CA GLN A 41 4.35 -6.46 -12.13
C GLN A 41 3.54 -7.72 -11.93
N PHE A 42 3.35 -8.14 -10.69
CA PHE A 42 2.48 -9.24 -10.34
C PHE A 42 1.65 -8.89 -9.11
N PHE A 43 0.41 -9.37 -9.11
CA PHE A 43 -0.62 -9.03 -8.15
C PHE A 43 -1.25 -10.32 -7.65
N GLY A 44 -1.23 -10.51 -6.33
CA GLY A 44 -1.99 -11.57 -5.68
C GLY A 44 -3.46 -11.16 -5.50
N ARG A 45 -4.16 -11.85 -4.60
CA ARG A 45 -5.51 -11.46 -4.18
C ARG A 45 -5.49 -10.07 -3.56
N VAL A 46 -6.27 -9.15 -4.12
CA VAL A 46 -6.42 -7.78 -3.62
C VAL A 46 -7.85 -7.57 -3.11
N ALA A 47 -8.00 -6.84 -2.01
CA ALA A 47 -9.32 -6.49 -1.45
C ALA A 47 -9.84 -5.12 -1.94
N SER A 48 -8.93 -4.21 -2.28
CA SER A 48 -9.24 -2.85 -2.70
C SER A 48 -9.72 -2.78 -4.15
N TYR A 49 -10.90 -2.19 -4.33
CA TYR A 49 -11.51 -1.98 -5.64
C TYR A 49 -10.65 -1.08 -6.57
N PRO A 50 -10.09 0.06 -6.12
CA PRO A 50 -9.16 0.87 -6.92
C PRO A 50 -7.97 0.09 -7.48
N THR A 51 -7.39 -0.80 -6.66
CA THR A 51 -6.25 -1.62 -7.06
C THR A 51 -6.67 -2.70 -8.05
N ALA A 52 -7.83 -3.34 -7.83
CA ALA A 52 -8.37 -4.29 -8.80
C ALA A 52 -8.67 -3.65 -10.16
N GLN A 53 -9.21 -2.43 -10.18
CA GLN A 53 -9.41 -1.66 -11.42
C GLN A 53 -8.09 -1.35 -12.12
N TYR A 54 -7.06 -0.98 -11.37
CA TYR A 54 -5.73 -0.77 -11.94
C TYR A 54 -5.22 -2.04 -12.64
N VAL A 55 -5.34 -3.21 -12.00
CA VAL A 55 -4.92 -4.50 -12.58
C VAL A 55 -5.70 -4.83 -13.85
N VAL A 56 -7.03 -4.63 -13.86
CA VAL A 56 -7.86 -4.85 -15.05
C VAL A 56 -7.45 -3.94 -16.21
N ASN A 57 -7.18 -2.66 -15.93
CA ASN A 57 -6.74 -1.70 -16.95
C ASN A 57 -5.34 -2.05 -17.48
N LEU A 58 -4.45 -2.50 -16.61
CA LEU A 58 -3.09 -2.92 -16.95
C LEU A 58 -3.09 -4.12 -17.91
N TRP A 59 -3.99 -5.09 -17.70
CA TRP A 59 -4.16 -6.25 -18.59
C TRP A 59 -4.85 -5.93 -19.92
N GLY A 60 -5.52 -4.78 -20.00
CA GLY A 60 -6.18 -4.29 -21.20
C GLY A 60 -7.40 -5.11 -21.63
N LYS A 61 -7.81 -4.85 -22.87
CA LYS A 61 -9.00 -5.44 -23.50
C LYS A 61 -8.61 -6.36 -24.65
N ALA A 62 -9.47 -7.33 -24.93
CA ALA A 62 -9.38 -8.22 -26.08
C ALA A 62 -10.72 -8.25 -26.83
N TYR A 63 -10.63 -8.40 -28.14
CA TYR A 63 -11.79 -8.61 -28.99
C TYR A 63 -12.20 -10.08 -28.97
N VAL A 64 -13.44 -10.33 -28.56
CA VAL A 64 -14.04 -11.66 -28.53
C VAL A 64 -15.05 -11.76 -29.66
N LYS A 65 -14.87 -12.74 -30.55
CA LYS A 65 -15.87 -13.11 -31.56
C LYS A 65 -16.92 -14.00 -30.90
N SER A 66 -18.17 -13.59 -31.00
CA SER A 66 -19.31 -14.40 -30.60
C SER A 66 -20.11 -14.80 -31.83
N GLU A 67 -20.41 -16.08 -31.95
CA GLU A 67 -21.28 -16.60 -33.02
C GLU A 67 -22.58 -17.05 -32.37
N SER A 68 -23.69 -16.47 -32.82
CA SER A 68 -25.03 -16.91 -32.43
C SER A 68 -25.60 -17.73 -33.58
N VAL A 69 -25.91 -19.00 -33.31
CA VAL A 69 -26.59 -19.87 -34.25
C VAL A 69 -28.04 -20.00 -33.81
N SER A 70 -28.96 -19.59 -34.67
CA SER A 70 -30.40 -19.76 -34.47
C SER A 70 -30.92 -20.79 -35.45
N GLU A 71 -31.56 -21.83 -34.95
CA GLU A 71 -32.17 -22.88 -35.74
C GLU A 71 -33.69 -22.79 -35.58
N ARG A 72 -34.41 -22.70 -36.71
CA ARG A 72 -35.86 -22.79 -36.76
C ARG A 72 -36.25 -24.04 -37.54
N LYS A 73 -36.98 -24.95 -36.90
CA LYS A 73 -37.56 -26.14 -37.55
C LYS A 73 -39.07 -25.94 -37.76
N SER A 74 -39.53 -26.15 -38.99
CA SER A 74 -40.93 -26.34 -39.35
C SER A 74 -41.13 -27.74 -39.95
N ARG A 75 -42.39 -28.18 -40.13
CA ARG A 75 -42.74 -29.57 -40.49
C ARG A 75 -41.94 -30.17 -41.64
N ASP A 76 -41.53 -29.36 -42.62
CA ASP A 76 -40.78 -29.82 -43.80
C ASP A 76 -39.45 -29.08 -44.06
N LYS A 77 -39.07 -28.08 -43.24
CA LYS A 77 -37.85 -27.27 -43.49
C LYS A 77 -37.13 -26.88 -42.20
N THR A 78 -35.81 -26.98 -42.24
CA THR A 78 -34.92 -26.44 -41.19
C THR A 78 -34.17 -25.23 -41.74
N SER A 79 -34.28 -24.09 -41.06
CA SER A 79 -33.53 -22.86 -41.38
C SER A 79 -32.53 -22.58 -40.26
N VAL A 80 -31.25 -22.44 -40.62
CA VAL A 80 -30.17 -22.10 -39.69
C VAL A 80 -29.64 -20.72 -40.06
N SER A 81 -29.74 -19.76 -39.15
CA SER A 81 -29.14 -18.44 -39.30
C SER A 81 -27.97 -18.29 -38.33
N LYS A 82 -26.80 -17.93 -38.87
CA LYS A 82 -25.57 -17.68 -38.10
C LYS A 82 -25.29 -16.17 -38.12
N THR A 83 -25.19 -15.56 -36.95
CA THR A 83 -24.81 -14.15 -36.78
C THR A 83 -23.49 -14.07 -36.03
N GLN A 84 -22.50 -13.38 -36.60
CA GLN A 84 -21.22 -13.13 -35.94
C GLN A 84 -21.19 -11.70 -35.39
N ARG A 85 -20.75 -11.53 -34.14
CA ARG A 85 -20.55 -10.21 -33.52
C ARG A 85 -19.18 -10.15 -32.86
N LEU A 86 -18.47 -9.05 -33.10
CA LEU A 86 -17.20 -8.75 -32.44
C LEU A 86 -17.48 -7.84 -31.24
N HIS A 87 -17.06 -8.25 -30.04
CA HIS A 87 -17.21 -7.47 -28.83
C HIS A 87 -15.85 -7.22 -28.18
N GLU A 88 -15.56 -5.97 -27.84
CA GLU A 88 -14.42 -5.64 -27.01
C GLU A 88 -14.74 -5.98 -25.55
N ARG A 89 -13.91 -6.78 -24.89
CA ARG A 89 -14.06 -7.15 -23.46
C ARG A 89 -12.73 -7.09 -22.73
N SER A 90 -12.74 -6.71 -21.46
CA SER A 90 -11.53 -6.80 -20.63
C SER A 90 -11.02 -8.23 -20.58
N ARG A 91 -9.69 -8.42 -20.69
CA ARG A 91 -9.07 -9.76 -20.65
C ARG A 91 -9.27 -10.44 -19.31
N VAL A 92 -9.29 -9.63 -18.25
CA VAL A 92 -9.60 -10.05 -16.88
C VAL A 92 -10.71 -9.16 -16.35
N THR A 93 -11.64 -9.77 -15.62
CA THR A 93 -12.74 -9.07 -14.95
C THR A 93 -12.35 -8.66 -13.53
N LEU A 94 -13.00 -7.62 -13.01
CA LEU A 94 -12.80 -7.20 -11.61
C LEU A 94 -13.10 -8.34 -10.63
N GLN A 95 -14.15 -9.11 -10.89
CA GLN A 95 -14.51 -10.27 -10.09
C GLN A 95 -13.36 -11.28 -10.03
N GLN A 96 -12.73 -11.59 -11.16
CA GLN A 96 -11.60 -12.53 -11.21
C GLN A 96 -10.37 -12.05 -10.42
N VAL A 97 -10.11 -10.73 -10.37
CA VAL A 97 -9.00 -10.17 -9.57
C VAL A 97 -9.31 -10.26 -8.07
N LEU A 98 -10.53 -9.90 -7.68
CA LEU A 98 -10.99 -9.93 -6.29
C LEU A 98 -11.14 -11.36 -5.75
N SER A 99 -11.46 -12.31 -6.64
CA SER A 99 -11.69 -13.72 -6.30
C SER A 99 -10.47 -14.61 -6.52
N LEU A 100 -9.26 -14.06 -6.66
CA LEU A 100 -8.04 -14.87 -6.73
C LEU A 100 -7.89 -15.73 -5.47
N GLU A 101 -7.52 -16.98 -5.63
CA GLU A 101 -7.26 -17.86 -4.48
C GLU A 101 -5.92 -17.52 -3.82
N THR A 102 -5.74 -17.96 -2.57
CA THR A 102 -4.45 -17.85 -1.90
C THR A 102 -3.36 -18.57 -2.71
N GLY A 103 -2.29 -17.84 -3.01
CA GLY A 103 -1.20 -18.32 -3.85
C GLY A 103 -1.43 -18.18 -5.35
N GLU A 104 -2.58 -17.68 -5.81
CA GLU A 104 -2.77 -17.26 -7.19
C GLU A 104 -2.32 -15.83 -7.43
N PHE A 105 -1.70 -15.61 -8.59
CA PHE A 105 -1.15 -14.34 -9.03
C PHE A 105 -1.53 -14.06 -10.48
N LEU A 106 -1.81 -12.79 -10.75
CA LEU A 106 -1.89 -12.22 -12.09
C LEU A 106 -0.66 -11.37 -12.30
N GLY A 107 0.07 -11.56 -13.39
CA GLY A 107 1.23 -10.72 -13.69
C GLY A 107 1.32 -10.31 -15.14
N GLN A 108 2.02 -9.21 -15.35
CA GLN A 108 2.46 -8.70 -16.64
C GLN A 108 3.98 -8.71 -16.69
N LEU A 109 4.51 -9.28 -17.77
CA LEU A 109 5.93 -9.41 -18.02
C LEU A 109 6.29 -8.64 -19.28
N VAL A 110 7.31 -7.81 -19.19
CA VAL A 110 7.91 -7.12 -20.34
C VAL A 110 9.00 -8.01 -20.92
N GLU A 111 9.15 -8.00 -22.25
CA GLU A 111 10.19 -8.76 -22.98
C GLU A 111 10.13 -10.30 -22.81
N SER A 112 8.94 -10.85 -22.58
CA SER A 112 8.74 -12.31 -22.55
C SER A 112 7.76 -12.77 -23.62
N SER A 113 7.82 -14.06 -23.99
CA SER A 113 6.86 -14.69 -24.90
C SER A 113 5.43 -14.72 -24.33
N MET A 114 5.28 -14.58 -23.01
CA MET A 114 4.00 -14.51 -22.31
C MET A 114 3.84 -13.15 -21.63
N SER A 115 3.28 -12.19 -22.35
CA SER A 115 3.11 -10.81 -21.85
C SER A 115 2.23 -10.73 -20.59
N SER A 116 1.34 -11.68 -20.38
CA SER A 116 0.45 -11.75 -19.20
C SER A 116 0.26 -13.19 -18.76
N PHE A 117 0.17 -13.43 -17.45
CA PHE A 117 0.01 -14.77 -16.89
C PHE A 117 -0.91 -14.77 -15.67
N LYS A 118 -1.65 -15.88 -15.51
CA LYS A 118 -2.26 -16.27 -14.24
C LYS A 118 -1.55 -17.53 -13.76
N ALA A 119 -0.92 -17.48 -12.59
CA ALA A 119 -0.16 -18.60 -12.04
C ALA A 119 -0.50 -18.84 -10.57
N LYS A 120 -0.36 -20.09 -10.11
CA LYS A 120 -0.52 -20.46 -8.71
C LYS A 120 0.82 -20.96 -8.17
N ILE A 121 1.32 -20.35 -7.11
CA ILE A 121 2.51 -20.85 -6.40
C ILE A 121 2.17 -22.20 -5.80
N ARG A 122 2.94 -23.23 -6.17
CA ARG A 122 2.85 -24.53 -5.52
C ARG A 122 3.54 -24.42 -4.16
N VAL A 123 2.80 -24.70 -3.10
CA VAL A 123 3.40 -24.92 -1.78
C VAL A 123 4.24 -26.17 -1.91
N GLN A 124 5.55 -26.01 -1.99
CA GLN A 124 6.43 -27.17 -1.85
C GLN A 124 6.14 -27.74 -0.47
N SER A 125 5.83 -29.03 -0.39
CA SER A 125 5.85 -29.74 0.88
C SER A 125 7.25 -29.55 1.42
N ARG A 126 7.42 -28.62 2.37
CA ARG A 126 8.62 -28.62 3.20
C ARG A 126 8.70 -30.05 3.70
N GLY A 127 9.80 -30.75 3.40
CA GLY A 127 10.11 -32.02 4.03
C GLY A 127 10.02 -31.89 5.56
N GLU A 128 10.15 -32.98 6.30
CA GLU A 128 10.05 -32.99 7.77
C GLU A 128 10.52 -31.67 8.38
N CYS A 129 9.55 -30.90 8.88
CA CYS A 129 9.78 -29.54 9.35
C CYS A 129 10.64 -29.68 10.60
N VAL A 130 11.96 -29.64 10.43
CA VAL A 130 12.89 -29.75 11.55
C VAL A 130 12.56 -28.56 12.46
N PRO A 131 12.14 -28.81 13.70
CA PRO A 131 11.81 -27.72 14.61
C PRO A 131 13.03 -26.82 14.72
N LEU A 132 12.82 -25.51 14.56
CA LEU A 132 13.88 -24.52 14.72
C LEU A 132 14.57 -24.78 16.07
N PRO A 133 15.90 -24.99 16.10
CA PRO A 133 16.59 -25.22 17.35
C PRO A 133 16.35 -24.00 18.24
N ALA A 134 15.83 -24.23 19.44
CA ALA A 134 15.55 -23.15 20.37
C ALA A 134 16.84 -22.36 20.62
N PHE A 135 16.83 -21.06 20.29
CA PHE A 135 17.98 -20.16 20.49
C PHE A 135 18.46 -20.13 21.94
N ARG A 136 17.55 -20.42 22.89
CA ARG A 136 17.86 -20.59 24.30
C ARG A 136 16.88 -21.58 24.93
N LYS A 137 17.39 -22.59 25.62
CA LYS A 137 16.58 -23.41 26.52
C LYS A 137 16.31 -22.61 27.77
N VAL A 138 15.06 -22.20 27.96
CA VAL A 138 14.63 -21.44 29.13
C VAL A 138 14.10 -22.42 30.16
N ASP A 139 14.76 -22.46 31.32
CA ASP A 139 14.36 -23.27 32.46
C ASP A 139 13.53 -22.45 33.46
N ALA A 140 12.68 -23.10 34.26
CA ALA A 140 11.80 -22.45 35.24
C ALA A 140 12.58 -21.63 36.27
N THR A 141 13.80 -22.08 36.60
CA THR A 141 14.76 -21.37 37.46
C THR A 141 15.17 -20.02 36.87
N LEU A 142 15.47 -20.00 35.57
CA LEU A 142 15.87 -18.82 34.81
C LEU A 142 14.73 -17.80 34.69
N ILE A 143 13.49 -18.29 34.51
CA ILE A 143 12.28 -17.45 34.50
C ILE A 143 12.10 -16.77 35.86
N LYS A 144 12.21 -17.53 36.95
CA LYS A 144 12.06 -17.03 38.32
C LYS A 144 13.14 -16.01 38.69
N ALA A 145 14.38 -16.27 38.27
CA ALA A 145 15.50 -15.34 38.45
C ALA A 145 15.28 -14.04 37.68
N ASN A 146 14.85 -14.12 36.41
CA ASN A 146 14.57 -12.94 35.59
C ASN A 146 13.39 -12.12 36.14
N PHE A 147 12.32 -12.78 36.57
CA PHE A 147 11.17 -12.12 37.21
C PHE A 147 11.59 -11.38 38.49
N SER A 148 12.38 -12.03 39.35
CA SER A 148 12.90 -11.41 40.58
C SER A 148 13.81 -10.21 40.27
N ARG A 149 14.62 -10.31 39.21
CA ARG A 149 15.49 -9.23 38.74
C ARG A 149 14.67 -8.02 38.28
N ILE A 150 13.71 -8.23 37.39
CA ILE A 150 12.82 -7.18 36.87
C ILE A 150 12.03 -6.53 38.01
N ARG A 151 11.48 -7.31 38.94
CA ARG A 151 10.74 -6.80 40.10
C ARG A 151 11.60 -5.89 40.98
N ARG A 152 12.87 -6.25 41.20
CA ARG A 152 13.83 -5.43 41.95
C ARG A 152 14.21 -4.16 41.20
N GLU A 153 14.45 -4.25 39.90
CA GLU A 153 14.76 -3.09 39.04
C GLU A 153 13.60 -2.08 39.05
N VAL A 154 12.35 -2.55 38.92
CA VAL A 154 11.15 -1.70 39.01
C VAL A 154 11.05 -1.04 40.38
N LYS A 155 11.29 -1.77 41.47
CA LYS A 155 11.27 -1.21 42.83
C LYS A 155 12.33 -0.11 43.01
N ALA A 156 13.56 -0.35 42.52
CA ALA A 156 14.63 0.64 42.57
C ALA A 156 14.34 1.90 41.72
N LEU A 157 13.67 1.75 40.57
CA LEU A 157 13.24 2.89 39.76
C LEU A 157 12.16 3.73 40.44
N LEU A 158 11.28 3.11 41.22
CA LEU A 158 10.26 3.82 42.01
C LEU A 158 10.89 4.57 43.19
N GLU A 159 11.85 3.97 43.89
CA GLU A 159 12.55 4.59 45.03
C GLU A 159 13.48 5.73 44.61
N LYS A 160 14.03 5.69 43.40
CA LYS A 160 14.91 6.74 42.86
C LYS A 160 14.16 8.00 42.39
N LYS A 161 12.82 8.02 42.45
CA LYS A 161 11.98 9.13 41.96
C LYS A 161 11.59 10.15 43.04
N GLU A 162 12.08 9.99 44.27
CA GLU A 162 11.95 11.00 45.33
C GLU A 162 13.17 11.93 45.38
N ASP A 163 13.38 12.70 44.31
CA ASP A 163 14.07 13.98 44.46
C ASP A 163 13.03 14.99 44.98
N PRO A 164 13.25 15.67 46.12
CA PRO A 164 12.32 16.68 46.59
C PRO A 164 12.23 17.75 45.51
N VAL A 165 11.04 17.92 44.95
CA VAL A 165 10.68 19.05 44.09
C VAL A 165 11.17 20.31 44.80
N ARG A 166 12.26 20.92 44.29
CA ARG A 166 12.64 22.29 44.63
C ARG A 166 11.43 23.15 44.26
N ARG A 167 10.64 23.52 45.27
CA ARG A 167 9.63 24.55 45.09
C ARG A 167 10.39 25.85 44.91
N ASP A 168 10.54 26.29 43.67
CA ASP A 168 10.94 27.66 43.41
C ASP A 168 9.90 28.57 44.09
N PRO A 169 10.32 29.59 44.86
CA PRO A 169 9.39 30.49 45.49
C PRO A 169 8.61 31.22 44.40
N VAL A 170 7.29 31.07 44.43
CA VAL A 170 6.36 31.87 43.61
C VAL A 170 6.68 33.34 43.88
N ARG A 171 7.17 34.04 42.85
CA ARG A 171 7.23 35.50 42.85
C ARG A 171 5.79 36.01 42.85
N ILE A 172 5.32 36.44 44.01
CA ILE A 172 4.06 37.18 44.12
C ILE A 172 4.41 38.62 43.79
N ASP A 173 4.09 39.06 42.58
CA ASP A 173 4.16 40.47 42.21
C ASP A 173 3.01 41.21 42.94
N PRO A 174 3.29 42.23 43.76
CA PRO A 174 2.26 43.00 44.41
C PRO A 174 1.93 44.23 43.54
N ALA A 175 0.89 44.12 42.71
CA ALA A 175 0.19 45.29 42.18
C ALA A 175 -1.22 44.91 41.70
N GLY A 176 -2.20 45.07 42.60
CA GLY A 176 -3.60 45.18 42.22
C GLY A 176 -3.99 46.64 41.97
N LEU A 177 -5.09 46.80 41.22
CA LEU A 177 -5.92 48.00 40.99
C LEU A 177 -5.45 48.87 39.79
N ASN A 178 -6.25 49.14 38.75
CA ASN A 178 -7.67 49.50 38.72
C ASN A 178 -8.30 49.19 37.33
N PRO A 179 -9.62 48.94 37.22
CA PRO A 179 -10.34 48.74 35.96
C PRO A 179 -10.82 50.09 35.38
N THR A 180 -11.39 50.03 34.16
CA THR A 180 -12.11 51.10 33.41
C THR A 180 -11.28 51.68 32.28
N GLN A 181 -11.56 51.23 31.05
CA GLN A 181 -12.12 52.05 29.96
C GLN A 181 -12.07 51.28 28.63
N ALA A 182 -13.24 51.08 28.03
CA ALA A 182 -13.46 51.00 26.59
C ALA A 182 -14.42 52.16 26.23
N PRO A 183 -14.66 52.58 24.96
CA PRO A 183 -14.27 51.94 23.69
C PRO A 183 -13.85 52.89 22.51
N LEU A 184 -13.34 52.25 21.44
CA LEU A 184 -13.48 52.54 19.98
C LEU A 184 -13.12 53.91 19.34
N LYS A 185 -12.17 53.87 18.38
CA LYS A 185 -12.25 54.26 16.93
C LYS A 185 -10.93 54.87 16.44
N VAL A 186 -10.31 54.32 15.38
CA VAL A 186 -9.73 55.09 14.25
C VAL A 186 -9.62 54.21 12.99
N LYS A 187 -10.15 54.71 11.87
CA LYS A 187 -9.76 54.51 10.44
C LYS A 187 -9.80 55.94 9.82
N PRO A 188 -9.26 56.27 8.63
CA PRO A 188 -8.29 55.68 7.69
C PRO A 188 -7.04 56.59 7.50
N THR A 189 -6.02 56.28 6.70
CA THR A 189 -5.79 56.69 5.27
C THR A 189 -4.38 56.17 4.90
N ASP A 190 -4.20 55.17 4.05
CA ASP A 190 -4.07 55.15 2.57
C ASP A 190 -2.71 55.66 2.02
N SER A 191 -1.93 54.76 1.41
CA SER A 191 -1.41 54.87 0.04
C SER A 191 -0.42 53.74 -0.33
N SER A 192 -0.77 53.06 -1.42
CA SER A 192 0.07 52.46 -2.49
C SER A 192 1.24 51.53 -2.11
N GLU A 193 1.13 50.27 -2.53
CA GLU A 193 1.80 49.79 -3.76
C GLU A 193 1.31 48.39 -4.14
N SER A 194 0.95 48.27 -5.42
CA SER A 194 0.47 47.06 -6.08
C SER A 194 1.59 46.48 -6.94
N GLU A 195 1.99 45.25 -6.69
CA GLU A 195 2.61 44.40 -7.72
C GLU A 195 2.04 42.99 -7.59
N GLY A 196 1.43 42.53 -8.68
CA GLY A 196 0.87 41.20 -8.83
C GLY A 196 1.93 40.19 -9.24
N LEU A 197 1.65 38.92 -8.92
CA LEU A 197 2.18 37.77 -9.62
C LEU A 197 1.07 36.72 -9.69
N ASP A 198 0.50 36.60 -10.89
CA ASP A 198 -0.39 35.50 -11.28
C ASP A 198 0.40 34.19 -11.40
N PHE A 199 -0.26 33.08 -11.04
CA PHE A 199 0.16 31.70 -11.28
C PHE A 199 -0.44 31.17 -12.58
#